data_AF-A0A7H0GYL0-F1
#
_entry.id   AF-A0A7H0GYL0-F1
#
_cell.length_a   1.000
_cell.length_b   1.000
_cell.length_c   1.000
_cell.angle_alpha   90.00
_cell.angle_beta   90.00
_cell.angle_gamma   90.00
#
_symmetry.space_group_name_H-M   'P 1'
#
loop_
_entity.id
_entity.type
_entity.pdbx_description
1 polymer ?
#
loop_
_entity_poly.entity_id
_entity_poly.type
_entity_poly.pdbx_seq_one_letter_code
_entity_poly.pdbx_strand_id
1 'polypeptide(L)' 'MLNGAVAEVNGLLDQYRAQRPALGVLLAGGDAAFFQSRLKGPIFVIPELVLLGLHRILVHTIDYVEE' A
#
# COMPACT_ATOMS: atom_id res chain seq x y z
N MET A 1 -16.52 -14.71 -2.51
CA MET A 1 -16.23 -13.26 -2.54
C MET A 1 -14.74 -12.97 -2.52
N LEU A 2 -13.98 -13.53 -1.58
CA LEU A 2 -12.54 -13.28 -1.39
C LEU A 2 -11.65 -13.51 -2.63
N ASN A 3 -11.85 -14.62 -3.34
CA ASN A 3 -11.12 -14.90 -4.58
C ASN A 3 -11.46 -13.90 -5.70
N GLY A 4 -12.67 -13.32 -5.67
CA GLY A 4 -13.06 -12.26 -6.59
C GLY A 4 -12.26 -10.98 -6.35
N ALA A 5 -12.15 -10.54 -5.09
CA ALA A 5 -11.33 -9.38 -4.72
C ALA A 5 -9.85 -9.57 -5.09
N VAL A 6 -9.30 -10.77 -4.85
CA VAL A 6 -7.93 -11.11 -5.27
C VAL A 6 -7.77 -11.05 -6.80
N ALA A 7 -8.74 -11.58 -7.55
CA ALA A 7 -8.70 -11.55 -9.01
C ALA A 7 -8.79 -10.12 -9.55
N GLU A 8 -9.66 -9.30 -8.98
CA GLU A 8 -9.85 -7.89 -9.33
C GLU A 8 -8.57 -7.08 -9.13
N VAL A 9 -7.96 -7.18 -7.94
CA VAL A 9 -6.71 -6.47 -7.64
C VAL A 9 -5.57 -6.96 -8.53
N ASN A 10 -5.44 -8.27 -8.78
CA ASN A 10 -4.43 -8.78 -9.72
C ASN A 10 -4.64 -8.25 -11.14
N GLY A 11 -5.89 -8.20 -11.62
CA GLY A 11 -6.22 -7.64 -12.93
C GLY A 11 -5.83 -6.17 -13.05
N LEU A 12 -6.11 -5.37 -12.02
CA LEU A 12 -5.66 -3.98 -11.92
C LEU A 12 -4.14 -3.86 -11.97
N LEU A 13 -3.42 -4.68 -11.18
CA LEU A 13 -1.96 -4.67 -11.17
C LEU A 13 -1.37 -5.01 -12.54
N ASP A 14 -1.91 -6.02 -13.22
CA ASP A 14 -1.46 -6.43 -14.55
C ASP A 14 -1.68 -5.31 -15.58
N GLN A 15 -2.82 -4.62 -15.53
CA GLN A 15 -3.12 -3.46 -16.40
C GLN A 15 -2.16 -2.29 -16.17
N TYR A 16 -1.83 -1.97 -14.90
CA TYR A 16 -0.92 -0.87 -14.59
C TYR A 16 0.54 -1.22 -14.89
N ARG A 17 0.96 -2.47 -14.69
CA ARG A 17 2.32 -2.93 -15.04
C ARG A 17 2.58 -2.86 -16.53
N ALA A 18 1.58 -3.16 -17.36
CA ALA A 18 1.70 -3.01 -18.82
C ALA A 18 2.01 -1.56 -19.24
N GLN A 19 1.48 -0.58 -18.50
CA GLN A 19 1.69 0.85 -18.77
C GLN A 19 2.92 1.42 -18.06
N ARG A 20 3.28 0.86 -16.90
CA ARG A 20 4.41 1.30 -16.07
C ARG A 20 5.20 0.10 -15.57
N PRO A 21 6.26 -0.31 -16.29
CA PRO A 21 7.09 -1.46 -15.92
C PRO A 21 7.74 -1.33 -14.54
N ALA A 22 7.99 -0.09 -14.08
CA ALA A 22 8.57 0.21 -12.77
C ALA A 22 7.52 0.43 -11.66
N LEU A 23 6.32 -0.12 -11.79
CA LEU A 23 5.24 0.03 -10.80
C LEU A 23 5.66 -0.57 -9.44
N GLY A 24 5.83 0.30 -8.45
CA GLY A 24 5.87 -0.09 -7.04
C GLY A 24 4.45 -0.28 -6.49
N VAL A 25 4.24 -1.34 -5.70
CA VAL A 25 2.96 -1.65 -5.07
C VAL A 25 3.12 -1.68 -3.56
N LEU A 26 2.28 -0.92 -2.87
CA LEU A 26 2.20 -0.85 -1.42
C LEU A 26 0.77 -1.16 -0.97
N LEU A 27 0.61 -2.08 -0.02
CA LEU A 27 -0.66 -2.41 0.61
C LEU A 27 -0.69 -1.89 2.05
N ALA A 28 -1.83 -1.36 2.45
CA ALA A 28 -2.11 -0.91 3.81
C ALA A 28 -3.45 -1.44 4.30
N GLY A 29 -3.78 -1.19 5.57
CA GLY A 29 -4.99 -1.68 6.22
C GLY A 29 -4.84 -3.08 6.83
N GLY A 30 -5.82 -3.46 7.66
CA GLY A 30 -5.75 -4.67 8.48
C GLY A 30 -5.70 -5.99 7.68
N ASP A 31 -6.35 -6.04 6.52
CA ASP A 31 -6.36 -7.23 5.67
C ASP A 31 -5.12 -7.36 4.76
N ALA A 32 -4.17 -6.42 4.83
CA ALA A 32 -3.03 -6.39 3.90
C ALA A 32 -2.17 -7.67 3.97
N ALA A 33 -1.99 -8.24 5.17
CA ALA A 33 -1.28 -9.50 5.36
C ALA A 33 -1.98 -10.68 4.65
N PHE A 34 -3.31 -10.66 4.60
CA PHE A 34 -4.09 -11.67 3.90
C PHE A 34 -3.87 -11.60 2.38
N PHE A 35 -3.85 -10.39 1.81
CA PHE A 35 -3.65 -10.17 0.37
C PHE A 35 -2.21 -10.42 -0.08
N GLN A 36 -1.22 -10.20 0.79
CA GLN A 36 0.20 -10.35 0.47
C GLN A 36 0.53 -11.69 -0.21
N SER A 37 0.03 -12.80 0.33
CA SER A 37 0.32 -14.15 -0.18
C SER A 37 -0.43 -14.51 -1.47
N ARG A 38 -1.39 -13.68 -1.91
CA ARG A 38 -2.33 -13.98 -2.99
C ARG A 38 -2.24 -13.05 -4.19
N LEU A 39 -1.53 -11.93 -4.05
CA LEU A 39 -1.29 -10.98 -5.13
C LEU A 39 0.06 -11.24 -5.81
N LYS A 40 0.12 -11.00 -7.11
CA LYS A 40 1.30 -11.32 -7.93
C LYS A 40 2.35 -10.21 -7.86
N GLY A 41 3.62 -10.60 -7.85
CA GLY A 41 4.78 -9.73 -7.99
C GLY A 41 5.26 -9.09 -6.69
N PRO A 42 6.28 -8.22 -6.75
CA PRO A 42 6.83 -7.58 -5.55
C PRO A 42 5.82 -6.58 -4.98
N ILE A 43 5.45 -6.79 -3.72
CA ILE A 43 4.48 -5.96 -3.00
C ILE A 43 5.02 -5.72 -1.60
N PHE A 44 4.96 -4.46 -1.15
CA PHE A 44 5.26 -4.07 0.22
C PHE A 44 3.98 -3.96 1.02
N VAL A 45 4.01 -4.35 2.29
CA VAL A 45 2.85 -4.29 3.19
C VAL A 45 3.21 -3.41 4.38
N ILE A 46 2.43 -2.34 4.59
CA ILE A 46 2.53 -1.43 5.72
C ILE A 46 1.09 -1.20 6.24
N PRO A 47 0.58 -2.06 7.14
CA PRO A 47 -0.82 -2.00 7.58
C PRO A 47 -1.19 -0.63 8.18
N GLU A 48 -0.29 -0.03 8.95
CA GLU A 48 -0.46 1.22 9.69
C GLU A 48 -0.01 2.45 8.89
N LEU A 49 0.02 2.38 7.55
CA LEU A 49 0.55 3.46 6.70
C LEU A 49 -0.05 4.83 7.03
N VAL A 50 -1.36 4.89 7.28
CA VAL A 50 -2.05 6.13 7.65
C VAL A 50 -1.54 6.67 8.99
N LEU A 51 -1.41 5.82 10.01
CA LEU A 51 -0.91 6.22 11.32
C LEU A 51 0.53 6.68 11.26
N LEU A 52 1.38 5.99 10.49
CA LEU A 52 2.76 6.42 10.23
C LEU A 52 2.80 7.79 9.55
N GLY A 53 1.93 8.02 8.58
CA GLY A 53 1.80 9.31 7.89
C GLY A 53 1.36 10.43 8.83
N LEU A 54 0.31 10.21 9.62
CA LEU A 54 -0.19 11.18 10.59
C LEU A 54 0.86 11.53 11.65
N HIS A 55 1.55 10.53 12.18
CA HIS A 55 2.65 10.74 13.12
C HIS A 55 3.78 11.58 12.50
N ARG A 56 4.16 11.30 11.25
CA ARG A 56 5.18 12.10 10.53
C ARG A 56 4.75 13.56 10.33
N ILE A 57 3.49 13.79 9.96
CA ILE A 57 2.94 15.14 9.81
C ILE A 57 2.97 15.88 11.15
N LEU A 58 2.55 15.22 12.23
CA LEU A 58 2.55 15.80 13.57
C LEU A 58 3.96 16.19 14.02
N VAL A 59 4.93 15.27 13.93
CA VAL A 59 6.33 15.54 14.31
C VAL A 59 6.90 16.69 13.49
N HIS A 60 6.73 16.68 12.17
CA HIS A 60 7.21 17.77 11.31
C HIS A 60 6.60 19.13 11.66
N THR A 61 5.35 19.15 12.11
CA THR A 61 4.67 20.39 12.52
C THR A 61 5.21 20.92 13.85
N ILE A 62 5.52 20.03 14.79
CA ILE A 62 6.11 20.40 16.07
C ILE A 62 7.52 20.97 15.85
N ASP A 63 8.35 20.25 15.08
CA ASP A 63 9.72 20.69 14.77
C ASP A 63 9.73 22.10 14.13
N TYR A 64 8.77 22.40 13.26
CA TYR A 64 8.62 23.72 12.63
C TYR A 64 8.22 24.85 13.60
N VAL A 65 7.47 24.55 14.66
CA VAL A 65 7.03 25.56 15.64
C VAL A 65 8.12 25.88 16.68
N GLU A 66 9.07 24.95 16.88
CA GLU A 66 10.18 25.13 17.80
C GLU A 66 11.39 25.88 17.19
N GLU A 67 11.37 26.17 15.88
CA GLU A 67 12.31 27.06 15.16
C GLU A 67 11.85 28.53 15.14
#